data_AF-A0A5D2AEM0-F1
#
_entry.id   AF-A0A5D2AEM0-F1
#
_cell.length_a   1.000
_cell.length_b   1.000
_cell.length_c   1.000
_cell.angle_alpha   90.00
_cell.angle_beta   90.00
_cell.angle_gamma   90.00
#
_symmetry.space_group_name_H-M   'P 1'
#
loop_
_entity.id
_entity.type
_entity.pdbx_description
1 polymer ?
#
loop_
_entity_poly.entity_id
_entity_poly.type
_entity_poly.pdbx_seq_one_letter_code
_entity_poly.pdbx_strand_id
1 'polypeptide(L)'
;MMRMKTKPTATKTIAREWELRPGGMLVQKRNPDSDQITIPPAPTIRVKVKHGSIYHQININSQATFGELKKMLTGPTGLHHKDQKLIYKDKERDSNVFLDMVGVKDKSKMVLIEDPISQEKRLMEMRKNAKMEKASKSISEISFEVDRLAGQVSAYESIISKGGKVNEKDVVNLIELLMNQLLKLDGIMADGDVKLQRKMQVRRVQKYVETLDMLKIKNSMPNNNGGGEMEMQSEDKHTNGQKVAPIQERRYNQQQQQSSAADGVVVTTKWETFDSFPALVPVPSTSTSTANNSISPPKFPWEFFD
;
A
#
# COMPACT_ATOMS: atom_id res chain seq x y z
N MET A 1 -28.97 -31.12 72.69
CA MET A 1 -28.99 -30.17 71.54
C MET A 1 -27.75 -30.39 70.70
N MET A 2 -27.89 -30.56 69.37
CA MET A 2 -26.99 -30.03 68.32
C MET A 2 -27.44 -30.55 66.95
N ARG A 3 -27.67 -29.65 65.99
CA ARG A 3 -27.97 -30.01 64.60
C ARG A 3 -26.65 -30.26 63.87
N MET A 4 -26.47 -31.46 63.31
CA MET A 4 -25.52 -31.69 62.20
C MET A 4 -26.33 -31.81 60.91
N LYS A 5 -26.12 -30.89 59.97
CA LYS A 5 -26.88 -30.80 58.72
C LYS A 5 -25.91 -30.97 57.54
N THR A 6 -25.63 -32.22 57.19
CA THR A 6 -24.80 -32.55 56.02
C THR A 6 -25.59 -32.26 54.74
N LYS A 7 -25.05 -31.41 53.87
CA LYS A 7 -25.59 -31.19 52.52
C LYS A 7 -25.10 -32.32 51.61
N PRO A 8 -25.95 -33.03 50.86
CA PRO A 8 -25.48 -33.81 49.73
C PRO A 8 -25.02 -32.85 48.62
N THR A 9 -23.78 -33.04 48.16
CA THR A 9 -23.21 -32.32 47.03
C THR A 9 -23.94 -32.71 45.75
N ALA A 10 -24.63 -31.75 45.11
CA ALA A 10 -25.26 -31.98 43.82
C ALA A 10 -24.22 -31.97 42.69
N THR A 11 -23.52 -33.09 42.50
CA THR A 11 -22.84 -33.38 41.23
C THR A 11 -23.93 -33.49 40.16
N LYS A 12 -24.06 -32.45 39.33
CA LYS A 12 -24.97 -32.45 38.17
C LYS A 12 -24.38 -33.35 37.07
N THR A 13 -24.47 -34.65 37.28
CA THR A 13 -24.21 -35.66 36.26
C THR A 13 -25.07 -35.34 35.05
N ILE A 14 -24.44 -35.13 33.90
CA ILE A 14 -25.14 -34.89 32.64
C ILE A 14 -25.75 -36.22 32.22
N ALA A 15 -26.98 -36.47 32.67
CA ALA A 15 -27.78 -37.60 32.22
C ALA A 15 -28.08 -37.43 30.74
N ARG A 16 -27.29 -38.10 29.89
CA ARG A 16 -27.61 -38.25 28.47
C ARG A 16 -28.83 -39.16 28.39
N GLU A 17 -29.98 -38.57 28.14
CA GLU A 17 -31.24 -39.28 27.96
C GLU A 17 -31.14 -40.12 26.67
N TRP A 18 -31.22 -41.44 26.82
CA TRP A 18 -31.29 -42.38 25.69
C TRP A 18 -32.75 -42.68 25.39
N GLU A 19 -33.13 -42.57 24.13
CA GLU A 19 -34.48 -42.90 23.65
C GLU A 19 -34.48 -44.28 22.98
N LEU A 20 -35.54 -45.05 23.20
CA LEU A 20 -35.67 -46.42 22.72
C LEU A 20 -36.60 -46.42 21.50
N ARG A 21 -36.06 -46.73 20.32
CA ARG A 21 -36.81 -46.69 19.06
C ARG A 21 -37.53 -48.04 18.79
N PRO A 22 -38.65 -48.05 18.04
CA PRO A 22 -39.31 -49.29 17.63
C PRO A 22 -38.31 -50.22 16.92
N GLY A 23 -38.08 -51.41 17.49
CA GLY A 23 -36.95 -52.28 17.14
C GLY A 23 -35.91 -52.48 18.25
N GLY A 24 -36.06 -51.84 19.42
CA GLY A 24 -35.26 -52.14 20.62
C GLY A 24 -33.94 -51.37 20.74
N MET A 25 -33.63 -50.50 19.77
CA MET A 25 -32.36 -49.77 19.70
C MET A 25 -32.39 -48.52 20.59
N LEU A 26 -31.43 -48.39 21.52
CA LEU A 26 -31.22 -47.14 22.27
C LEU A 26 -30.38 -46.17 21.43
N VAL A 27 -30.89 -44.96 21.24
CA VAL A 27 -30.24 -43.88 20.49
C VAL A 27 -30.10 -42.64 21.36
N GLN A 28 -28.99 -41.91 21.25
CA GLN A 28 -28.78 -40.72 22.06
C GLN A 28 -29.68 -39.58 21.55
N LYS A 29 -30.60 -39.12 22.40
CA LYS A 29 -31.56 -38.05 22.07
C LYS A 29 -30.82 -36.75 21.77
N ARG A 30 -30.97 -36.21 20.56
CA ARG A 30 -30.43 -34.90 20.16
C ARG A 30 -31.50 -33.83 20.39
N ASN A 31 -31.40 -33.10 21.50
CA ASN A 31 -32.25 -31.94 21.74
C ASN A 31 -31.73 -30.76 20.91
N PRO A 32 -32.55 -30.14 20.02
CA PRO A 32 -32.10 -29.01 19.20
C PRO A 32 -31.74 -27.75 20.02
N ASP A 33 -32.26 -27.61 21.25
CA ASP A 33 -31.88 -26.54 22.17
C ASP A 33 -30.52 -26.74 22.85
N SER A 34 -29.82 -27.85 22.59
CA SER A 34 -28.45 -28.07 23.08
C SER A 34 -27.37 -27.47 22.19
N ASP A 35 -27.72 -26.97 20.99
CA ASP A 35 -26.77 -26.37 20.05
C ASP A 35 -26.53 -24.87 20.29
N GLN A 36 -27.11 -24.30 21.36
CA GLN A 36 -26.35 -23.33 22.14
C GLN A 36 -25.27 -24.07 22.95
N ILE A 37 -24.20 -24.48 22.25
CA ILE A 37 -22.86 -24.41 22.83
C ILE A 37 -22.62 -22.92 23.07
N THR A 38 -23.12 -22.43 24.21
CA THR A 38 -22.74 -21.15 24.77
C THR A 38 -21.29 -21.31 25.17
N ILE A 39 -20.39 -21.10 24.20
CA ILE A 39 -18.96 -20.88 24.45
C ILE A 39 -18.95 -19.79 25.52
N PRO A 40 -18.54 -20.11 26.77
CA PRO A 40 -18.66 -19.14 27.84
C PRO A 40 -17.82 -17.91 27.43
N PRO A 41 -18.38 -16.69 27.50
CA PRO A 41 -17.67 -15.51 27.05
C PRO A 41 -16.30 -15.46 27.72
N ALA A 42 -15.26 -15.37 26.88
CA ALA A 42 -13.90 -15.67 27.30
C ALA A 42 -13.48 -14.81 28.52
N PRO A 43 -12.79 -15.39 29.52
CA PRO A 43 -12.68 -14.78 30.84
C PRO A 43 -12.13 -13.35 30.83
N THR A 44 -12.96 -12.37 31.22
CA THR A 44 -12.50 -10.99 31.38
C THR A 44 -11.59 -10.88 32.60
N ILE A 45 -10.33 -10.55 32.37
CA ILE A 45 -9.30 -10.29 33.39
C ILE A 45 -9.12 -8.78 33.60
N ARG A 46 -8.75 -8.39 34.83
CA ARG A 46 -8.44 -6.99 35.15
C ARG A 46 -6.94 -6.80 35.21
N VAL A 47 -6.36 -6.03 34.31
CA VAL A 47 -4.92 -5.72 34.32
C VAL A 47 -4.68 -4.34 34.93
N LYS A 48 -3.59 -4.20 35.69
CA LYS A 48 -3.17 -2.93 36.30
C LYS A 48 -1.92 -2.42 35.58
N VAL A 49 -2.07 -1.33 34.86
CA VAL A 49 -1.03 -0.73 34.03
C VAL A 49 -0.53 0.54 34.72
N LYS A 50 0.74 0.55 35.13
CA LYS A 50 1.40 1.74 35.66
C LYS A 50 1.81 2.64 34.49
N HIS A 51 1.44 3.92 34.51
CA HIS A 51 1.90 4.94 33.58
C HIS A 51 2.31 6.18 34.37
N GLY A 52 3.59 6.55 34.31
CA GLY A 52 4.17 7.56 35.20
C GLY A 52 3.92 7.22 36.68
N SER A 53 3.17 8.08 37.37
CA SER A 53 2.76 7.88 38.78
C SER A 53 1.37 7.25 38.95
N ILE A 54 0.62 7.03 37.88
CA ILE A 54 -0.79 6.60 37.90
C ILE A 54 -0.89 5.10 37.59
N TYR A 55 -1.89 4.42 38.17
CA TYR A 55 -2.26 3.05 37.82
C TYR A 55 -3.64 3.02 37.16
N HIS A 56 -3.69 2.64 35.89
CA HIS A 56 -4.92 2.42 35.15
C HIS A 56 -5.35 0.96 35.29
N GLN A 57 -6.59 0.70 35.70
CA GLN A 57 -7.15 -0.65 35.73
C GLN A 57 -8.02 -0.87 34.49
N ILE A 58 -7.64 -1.82 33.64
CA ILE A 58 -8.33 -2.13 32.39
C ILE A 58 -8.95 -3.53 32.50
N ASN A 59 -10.21 -3.65 32.08
CA ASN A 59 -10.90 -4.94 31.98
C ASN A 59 -10.78 -5.42 30.53
N ILE A 60 -10.17 -6.58 30.30
CA ILE A 60 -9.90 -7.11 28.95
C ILE A 60 -10.06 -8.63 28.91
N ASN A 61 -10.40 -9.21 27.76
CA ASN A 61 -10.45 -10.66 27.57
C ASN A 61 -9.06 -11.30 27.83
N SER A 62 -9.00 -12.44 28.51
CA SER A 62 -7.75 -13.20 28.70
C SER A 62 -7.10 -13.62 27.38
N GLN A 63 -7.89 -13.85 26.34
CA GLN A 63 -7.44 -14.22 24.99
C GLN A 63 -7.21 -13.01 24.07
N ALA A 64 -7.24 -11.77 24.60
CA ALA A 64 -6.91 -10.59 23.83
C ALA A 64 -5.40 -10.51 23.55
N THR A 65 -5.04 -9.72 22.54
CA THR A 65 -3.65 -9.33 22.27
C THR A 65 -3.19 -8.14 23.11
N PHE A 66 -1.86 -8.01 23.29
CA PHE A 66 -1.28 -6.78 23.82
C PHE A 66 -1.62 -5.55 22.95
N GLY A 67 -1.87 -5.72 21.64
CA GLY A 67 -2.31 -4.67 20.74
C GLY A 67 -3.70 -4.11 21.06
N GLU A 68 -4.65 -4.98 21.42
CA GLU A 68 -5.95 -4.57 21.96
C GLU A 68 -5.81 -3.82 23.28
N LEU A 69 -4.94 -4.31 24.18
CA LEU A 69 -4.67 -3.62 25.44
C LEU A 69 -4.09 -2.22 25.23
N LYS A 70 -3.16 -2.05 24.28
CA LYS A 70 -2.62 -0.72 23.90
C LYS A 70 -3.71 0.21 23.35
N LYS A 71 -4.65 -0.31 22.55
CA LYS A 71 -5.83 0.45 22.10
C LYS A 71 -6.70 0.88 23.29
N MET A 72 -7.03 -0.02 24.22
CA MET A 72 -7.82 0.31 25.41
C MET A 72 -7.12 1.33 26.32
N LEU A 73 -5.79 1.30 26.40
CA LEU A 73 -4.99 2.28 27.15
C LEU A 73 -4.92 3.65 26.47
N THR A 74 -5.17 3.75 25.16
CA THR A 74 -5.09 5.04 24.42
C THR A 74 -6.03 6.10 25.01
N GLY A 75 -7.22 5.71 25.47
CA GLY A 75 -8.15 6.61 26.16
C GLY A 75 -7.62 7.17 27.48
N PRO A 76 -7.33 6.35 28.50
CA PRO A 76 -6.90 6.82 29.82
C PRO A 76 -5.47 7.38 29.90
N THR A 77 -4.60 7.12 28.92
CA THR A 77 -3.22 7.64 28.91
C THR A 77 -2.98 8.74 27.88
N GLY A 78 -3.87 8.92 26.91
CA GLY A 78 -3.68 9.82 25.76
C GLY A 78 -2.66 9.34 24.71
N LEU A 79 -1.87 8.31 25.02
CA LEU A 79 -0.82 7.80 24.14
C LEU A 79 -1.41 6.91 23.04
N HIS A 80 -1.07 7.15 21.78
CA HIS A 80 -1.49 6.29 20.68
C HIS A 80 -0.89 4.89 20.80
N HIS A 81 -1.64 3.86 20.44
CA HIS A 81 -1.25 2.45 20.59
C HIS A 81 0.06 2.03 19.89
N LYS A 82 0.61 2.80 18.93
CA LYS A 82 1.94 2.55 18.33
C LYS A 82 3.09 3.06 19.22
N ASP A 83 2.85 4.09 20.02
CA ASP A 83 3.83 4.75 20.91
C ASP A 83 3.96 4.04 22.26
N GLN A 84 3.06 3.09 22.53
CA GLN A 84 2.94 2.40 23.80
C GLN A 84 3.87 1.18 23.88
N LYS A 85 4.88 1.28 24.76
CA LYS A 85 5.79 0.18 25.14
C LYS A 85 5.29 -0.48 26.42
N LEU A 86 4.71 -1.68 26.32
CA LEU A 86 4.23 -2.45 27.47
C LEU A 86 5.29 -3.43 27.96
N ILE A 87 5.60 -3.39 29.25
CA ILE A 87 6.56 -4.26 29.93
C ILE A 87 5.81 -5.12 30.96
N TYR A 88 5.96 -6.44 30.83
CA TYR A 88 5.38 -7.43 31.74
C TYR A 88 6.41 -8.50 32.09
N LYS A 89 6.66 -8.69 33.40
CA LYS A 89 7.78 -9.50 33.94
C LYS A 89 9.11 -9.09 33.33
N ASP A 90 9.40 -7.79 33.39
CA ASP A 90 10.66 -7.15 32.96
C ASP A 90 11.04 -7.40 31.49
N LYS A 91 10.06 -7.81 30.67
CA LYS A 91 10.16 -8.01 29.22
C LYS A 91 9.13 -7.17 28.51
N GLU A 92 9.59 -6.45 27.49
CA GLU A 92 8.75 -5.78 26.49
C GLU A 92 7.84 -6.79 25.78
N ARG A 93 6.66 -6.32 25.37
CA ARG A 93 5.61 -7.15 24.74
C ARG A 93 5.13 -6.54 23.43
N ASP A 94 5.30 -7.32 22.37
CA ASP A 94 4.81 -7.03 21.03
C ASP A 94 3.28 -7.00 20.98
N SER A 95 2.76 -6.14 20.12
CA SER A 95 1.31 -5.94 19.96
C SER A 95 0.57 -7.18 19.42
N ASN A 96 1.27 -8.11 18.76
CA ASN A 96 0.68 -9.32 18.16
C ASN A 96 0.62 -10.51 19.13
N VAL A 97 1.19 -10.38 20.33
CA VAL A 97 1.26 -11.46 21.32
C VAL A 97 -0.01 -11.48 22.18
N PHE A 98 -0.51 -12.67 22.49
CA PHE A 98 -1.68 -12.87 23.34
C PHE A 98 -1.34 -12.78 24.84
N LEU A 99 -2.28 -12.28 25.64
CA LEU A 99 -2.12 -12.08 27.09
C LEU A 99 -2.00 -13.42 27.84
N ASP A 100 -2.82 -14.42 27.49
CA ASP A 100 -2.82 -15.76 28.08
C ASP A 100 -1.52 -16.53 27.81
N MET A 101 -0.99 -16.51 26.57
CA MET A 101 0.28 -17.13 26.20
C MET A 101 1.48 -16.60 27.03
N VAL A 102 1.41 -15.33 27.44
CA VAL A 102 2.42 -14.67 28.28
C VAL A 102 2.19 -14.94 29.79
N GLY A 103 1.08 -15.61 30.13
CA GLY A 103 0.68 -15.90 31.49
C GLY A 103 0.19 -14.67 32.25
N VAL A 104 -0.42 -13.71 31.54
CA VAL A 104 -1.18 -12.60 32.16
C VAL A 104 -2.48 -13.17 32.74
N LYS A 105 -2.78 -12.84 33.99
CA LYS A 105 -3.95 -13.28 34.76
C LYS A 105 -4.68 -12.07 35.39
N ASP A 106 -5.85 -12.29 36.00
CA ASP A 106 -6.54 -11.26 36.78
C ASP A 106 -5.60 -10.61 37.82
N LYS A 107 -5.67 -9.28 37.93
CA LYS A 107 -4.82 -8.38 38.73
C LYS A 107 -3.33 -8.37 38.37
N SER A 108 -2.93 -8.90 37.20
CA SER A 108 -1.55 -8.76 36.72
C SER A 108 -1.15 -7.30 36.60
N LYS A 109 0.07 -6.99 37.09
CA LYS A 109 0.69 -5.67 37.00
C LYS A 109 1.61 -5.60 35.79
N MET A 110 1.61 -4.48 35.09
CA MET A 110 2.52 -4.18 33.98
C MET A 110 2.85 -2.67 33.98
N VAL A 111 3.91 -2.31 33.27
CA VAL A 111 4.34 -0.90 33.13
C VAL A 111 4.17 -0.49 31.67
N LEU A 112 3.55 0.66 31.47
CA LEU A 112 3.52 1.38 30.20
C LEU A 112 4.59 2.46 30.23
N ILE A 113 5.42 2.46 29.19
CA ILE A 113 6.39 3.51 28.88
C ILE A 113 6.03 4.10 27.52
N GLU A 114 6.19 5.41 27.35
CA GLU A 114 6.11 6.07 26.05
C GLU A 114 7.41 5.85 25.27
N ASP A 115 7.31 5.42 24.02
CA ASP A 115 8.45 5.35 23.11
C ASP A 115 8.57 6.65 22.28
N PRO A 116 9.50 7.56 22.62
CA PRO A 116 9.64 8.83 21.90
C PRO A 116 10.07 8.64 20.44
N ILE A 117 10.73 7.52 20.10
CA ILE A 117 11.13 7.21 18.73
C ILE A 117 9.89 6.89 17.89
N SER A 118 8.94 6.13 18.45
CA SER A 118 7.65 5.83 17.80
C SER A 118 6.77 7.08 17.67
N GLN A 119 6.77 7.95 18.69
CA GLN A 119 6.05 9.22 18.68
C GLN A 119 6.52 10.14 17.54
N GLU A 120 7.83 10.38 17.41
CA GLU A 120 8.38 11.21 16.32
C GLU A 120 8.20 10.53 14.96
N LYS A 121 8.38 9.19 14.87
CA LYS A 121 8.12 8.44 13.64
C LYS A 121 6.69 8.64 13.13
N ARG A 122 5.69 8.60 14.02
CA ARG A 122 4.29 8.89 13.66
C ARG A 122 4.10 10.35 13.24
N LEU A 123 4.69 11.31 13.94
CA LEU A 123 4.59 12.73 13.56
C LEU A 123 5.19 12.98 12.18
N MET A 124 6.33 12.36 11.86
CA MET A 124 6.96 12.43 10.55
C MET A 124 6.14 11.72 9.46
N GLU A 125 5.56 10.55 9.76
CA GLU A 125 4.62 9.83 8.88
C GLU A 125 3.38 10.70 8.58
N MET A 126 2.78 11.31 9.60
CA MET A 126 1.64 12.23 9.47
C MET A 126 1.97 13.46 8.62
N ARG A 127 3.13 14.10 8.85
CA ARG A 127 3.61 15.23 8.02
C ARG A 127 3.83 14.81 6.55
N LYS A 128 4.35 13.60 6.31
CA LYS A 128 4.54 13.06 4.95
C LYS A 128 3.20 12.79 4.26
N ASN A 129 2.24 12.18 4.97
CA ASN A 129 0.91 11.87 4.45
C ASN A 129 0.14 13.16 4.12
N ALA A 130 0.16 14.17 5.00
CA ALA A 130 -0.46 15.47 4.73
C ALA A 130 0.14 16.19 3.51
N LYS A 131 1.46 16.09 3.30
CA LYS A 131 2.11 16.59 2.06
C LYS A 131 1.63 15.82 0.82
N MET A 132 1.49 14.50 0.92
CA MET A 132 1.02 13.63 -0.15
C MET A 132 -0.45 13.91 -0.52
N GLU A 133 -1.32 14.06 0.47
CA GLU A 133 -2.73 14.42 0.31
C GLU A 133 -2.88 15.80 -0.33
N LYS A 134 -2.07 16.79 0.10
CA LYS A 134 -2.03 18.11 -0.53
C LYS A 134 -1.62 18.02 -2.01
N ALA A 135 -0.57 17.28 -2.33
CA ALA A 135 -0.12 17.08 -3.71
C ALA A 135 -1.19 16.38 -4.58
N SER A 136 -1.82 15.32 -4.04
CA SER A 136 -2.92 14.61 -4.69
C SER A 136 -4.11 15.53 -4.96
N LYS A 137 -4.55 16.32 -3.96
CA LYS A 137 -5.64 17.29 -4.11
C LYS A 137 -5.34 18.33 -5.19
N SER A 138 -4.12 18.89 -5.22
CA SER A 138 -3.72 19.82 -6.28
C SER A 138 -3.67 19.17 -7.68
N ILE A 139 -3.29 17.90 -7.79
CA ILE A 139 -3.36 17.17 -9.07
C ILE A 139 -4.81 16.89 -9.48
N SER A 140 -5.73 16.62 -8.54
CA SER A 140 -7.16 16.49 -8.83
C SER A 140 -7.79 17.80 -9.30
N GLU A 141 -7.43 18.92 -8.68
CA GLU A 141 -7.86 20.25 -9.09
C GLU A 141 -7.36 20.61 -10.49
N ILE A 142 -6.08 20.33 -10.79
CA ILE A 142 -5.55 20.49 -12.14
C ILE A 142 -6.22 19.53 -13.13
N SER A 143 -6.50 18.27 -12.75
CA SER A 143 -7.20 17.32 -13.62
C SER A 143 -8.55 17.88 -14.06
N PHE A 144 -9.34 18.42 -13.13
CA PHE A 144 -10.65 18.99 -13.42
C PHE A 144 -10.55 20.17 -14.41
N GLU A 145 -9.56 21.03 -14.24
CA GLU A 145 -9.32 22.15 -15.17
C GLU A 145 -8.80 21.65 -16.53
N VAL A 146 -7.98 20.60 -16.57
CA VAL A 146 -7.55 19.94 -17.81
C VAL A 146 -8.74 19.26 -18.52
N ASP A 147 -9.68 18.66 -17.79
CA ASP A 147 -10.92 18.11 -18.33
C ASP A 147 -11.80 19.21 -18.95
N ARG A 148 -11.90 20.38 -18.28
CA ARG A 148 -12.60 21.56 -18.79
C ARG A 148 -11.98 22.10 -20.08
N LEU A 149 -10.65 22.22 -20.11
CA LEU A 149 -9.89 22.67 -21.29
C LEU A 149 -10.01 21.67 -22.43
N ALA A 150 -9.96 20.36 -22.15
CA ALA A 150 -10.14 19.30 -23.15
C ALA A 150 -11.49 19.39 -23.88
N GLY A 151 -12.57 19.75 -23.18
CA GLY A 151 -13.87 20.01 -23.79
C GLY A 151 -13.83 21.15 -24.81
N GLN A 152 -13.03 22.20 -24.57
CA GLN A 152 -12.82 23.30 -25.53
C GLN A 152 -11.97 22.86 -26.73
N VAL A 153 -10.95 22.01 -26.52
CA VAL A 153 -10.16 21.42 -27.62
C VAL A 153 -11.04 20.61 -28.56
N SER A 154 -11.88 19.70 -28.02
CA SER A 154 -12.80 18.91 -28.84
C SER A 154 -13.87 19.75 -29.53
N ALA A 155 -14.29 20.88 -28.96
CA ALA A 155 -15.19 21.82 -29.64
C ALA A 155 -14.52 22.48 -30.85
N TYR A 156 -13.28 22.97 -30.71
CA TYR A 156 -12.50 23.54 -31.83
C TYR A 156 -12.18 22.49 -32.89
N GLU A 157 -11.84 21.26 -32.48
CA GLU A 157 -11.65 20.12 -33.38
C GLU A 157 -12.92 19.84 -34.20
N SER A 158 -14.10 19.85 -33.58
CA SER A 158 -15.38 19.64 -34.27
C SER A 158 -15.73 20.77 -35.24
N ILE A 159 -15.41 22.03 -34.91
CA ILE A 159 -15.66 23.18 -35.79
C ILE A 159 -14.74 23.11 -37.02
N ILE A 160 -13.43 22.91 -36.81
CA ILE A 160 -12.42 22.90 -37.88
C ILE A 160 -12.55 21.66 -38.76
N SER A 161 -12.91 20.49 -38.21
CA SER A 161 -13.18 19.29 -39.02
C SER A 161 -14.42 19.42 -39.93
N LYS A 162 -15.38 20.28 -39.56
CA LYS A 162 -16.55 20.65 -40.40
C LYS A 162 -16.27 21.80 -41.37
N GLY A 163 -15.01 22.26 -41.50
CA GLY A 163 -14.63 23.38 -42.37
C GLY A 163 -14.95 24.77 -41.81
N GLY A 164 -15.43 24.88 -40.57
CA GLY A 164 -15.58 26.15 -39.87
C GLY A 164 -14.22 26.72 -39.43
N LYS A 165 -14.13 28.04 -39.27
CA LYS A 165 -12.93 28.70 -38.74
C LYS A 165 -13.10 29.11 -37.28
N VAL A 166 -12.03 28.94 -36.51
CA VAL A 166 -11.90 29.44 -35.13
C VAL A 166 -10.92 30.62 -35.15
N ASN A 167 -11.08 31.63 -34.29
CA ASN A 167 -10.11 32.72 -34.24
C ASN A 167 -8.75 32.18 -33.77
N GLU A 168 -7.67 32.55 -34.46
CA GLU A 168 -6.33 32.07 -34.09
C GLU A 168 -5.97 32.44 -32.64
N LYS A 169 -6.37 33.64 -32.20
CA LYS A 169 -6.16 34.10 -30.82
C LYS A 169 -6.81 33.18 -29.78
N ASP A 170 -7.98 32.61 -30.07
CA ASP A 170 -8.68 31.73 -29.14
C ASP A 170 -7.98 30.36 -29.03
N VAL A 171 -7.41 29.86 -30.14
CA VAL A 171 -6.56 28.66 -30.15
C VAL A 171 -5.27 28.90 -29.35
N VAL A 172 -4.60 30.04 -29.55
CA VAL A 172 -3.38 30.41 -28.81
C VAL A 172 -3.66 30.56 -27.31
N ASN A 173 -4.72 31.27 -26.92
CA ASN A 173 -5.14 31.40 -25.52
C ASN A 173 -5.37 30.02 -24.87
N LEU A 174 -5.95 29.06 -25.60
CA LEU A 174 -6.22 27.72 -25.08
C LEU A 174 -4.93 26.88 -24.89
N ILE A 175 -3.95 27.04 -25.78
CA ILE A 175 -2.59 26.47 -25.61
C ILE A 175 -1.93 27.06 -24.36
N GLU A 176 -1.97 28.39 -24.18
CA GLU A 176 -1.41 29.05 -23.00
C GLU A 176 -2.05 28.54 -21.70
N LEU A 177 -3.37 28.37 -21.66
CA LEU A 177 -4.08 27.80 -20.49
C LEU A 177 -3.64 26.37 -20.18
N LEU A 178 -3.45 25.52 -21.20
CA LEU A 178 -2.92 24.15 -21.04
C LEU A 178 -1.47 24.15 -20.54
N MET A 179 -0.60 24.98 -21.12
CA MET A 179 0.80 25.12 -20.69
C MET A 179 0.91 25.63 -19.25
N ASN A 180 0.02 26.53 -18.82
CA ASN A 180 -0.08 26.96 -17.43
C ASN A 180 -0.47 25.81 -16.47
N GLN A 181 -1.31 24.86 -16.89
CA GLN A 181 -1.56 23.65 -16.10
C GLN A 181 -0.33 22.72 -16.06
N LEU A 182 0.43 22.63 -17.15
CA LEU A 182 1.66 21.84 -17.21
C LEU A 182 2.70 22.35 -16.20
N LEU A 183 2.95 23.66 -16.18
CA LEU A 183 3.86 24.31 -15.22
C LEU A 183 3.42 24.08 -13.77
N LYS A 184 2.12 24.12 -13.48
CA LYS A 184 1.58 23.79 -12.16
C LYS A 184 1.83 22.32 -11.79
N LEU A 185 1.69 21.38 -12.73
CA LEU A 185 1.99 19.96 -12.50
C LEU A 185 3.47 19.75 -12.19
N ASP A 186 4.37 20.39 -12.93
CA ASP A 186 5.82 20.26 -12.72
C ASP A 186 6.26 20.79 -11.35
N GLY A 187 5.62 21.86 -10.86
CA GLY A 187 5.83 22.40 -9.51
C GLY A 187 5.34 21.50 -8.35
N ILE A 188 4.54 20.45 -8.61
CA ILE A 188 4.02 19.57 -7.57
C ILE A 188 5.02 18.44 -7.27
N MET A 189 5.69 18.54 -6.13
CA MET A 189 6.51 17.45 -5.58
C MET A 189 5.62 16.30 -5.11
N ALA A 190 5.79 15.12 -5.71
CA ALA A 190 5.00 13.91 -5.43
C ALA A 190 5.83 12.63 -5.62
N ASP A 191 5.56 11.62 -4.77
CA ASP A 191 6.14 10.28 -4.83
C ASP A 191 5.05 9.21 -5.01
N GLY A 192 5.45 7.96 -5.29
CA GLY A 192 4.54 6.82 -5.39
C GLY A 192 3.40 7.02 -6.39
N ASP A 193 2.18 6.68 -5.99
CA ASP A 193 1.00 6.75 -6.85
C ASP A 193 0.63 8.18 -7.27
N VAL A 194 0.90 9.18 -6.41
CA VAL A 194 0.63 10.58 -6.74
C VAL A 194 1.59 11.08 -7.83
N LYS A 195 2.82 10.55 -7.89
CA LYS A 195 3.76 10.78 -9.01
C LYS A 195 3.26 10.16 -10.31
N LEU A 196 2.60 9.00 -10.24
CA LEU A 196 1.96 8.35 -11.39
C LEU A 196 0.74 9.15 -11.87
N GLN A 197 -0.10 9.66 -10.97
CA GLN A 197 -1.20 10.58 -11.29
C GLN A 197 -0.68 11.86 -11.98
N ARG A 198 0.36 12.50 -11.44
CA ARG A 198 1.02 13.67 -12.04
C ARG A 198 1.48 13.39 -13.47
N LYS A 199 2.19 12.27 -13.67
CA LYS A 199 2.70 11.84 -14.99
C LYS A 199 1.57 11.52 -15.99
N MET A 200 0.43 11.03 -15.52
CA MET A 200 -0.75 10.84 -16.35
C MET A 200 -1.32 12.17 -16.83
N GLN A 201 -1.50 13.15 -15.94
CA GLN A 201 -2.02 14.47 -16.33
C GLN A 201 -1.08 15.22 -17.28
N VAL A 202 0.24 15.16 -17.06
CA VAL A 202 1.25 15.71 -17.98
C VAL A 202 1.05 15.19 -19.41
N ARG A 203 0.90 13.87 -19.60
CA ARG A 203 0.64 13.27 -20.92
C ARG A 203 -0.68 13.71 -21.54
N ARG A 204 -1.72 13.89 -20.72
CA ARG A 204 -3.03 14.37 -21.20
C ARG A 204 -2.90 15.79 -21.74
N VAL A 205 -2.28 16.69 -20.98
CA VAL A 205 -2.02 18.08 -21.38
C VAL A 205 -1.20 18.14 -22.67
N GLN A 206 -0.09 17.38 -22.75
CA GLN A 206 0.75 17.30 -23.95
C GLN A 206 -0.06 16.89 -25.20
N LYS A 207 -0.86 15.82 -25.11
CA LYS A 207 -1.73 15.39 -26.21
C LYS A 207 -2.72 16.48 -26.65
N TYR A 208 -3.30 17.23 -25.71
CA TYR A 208 -4.22 18.32 -26.03
C TYR A 208 -3.52 19.51 -26.70
N VAL A 209 -2.29 19.83 -26.30
CA VAL A 209 -1.45 20.85 -26.96
C VAL A 209 -1.08 20.42 -28.39
N GLU A 210 -0.59 19.19 -28.58
CA GLU A 210 -0.28 18.61 -29.90
C GLU A 210 -1.51 18.66 -30.85
N THR A 211 -2.70 18.40 -30.31
CA THR A 211 -3.96 18.50 -31.06
C THR A 211 -4.25 19.95 -31.46
N LEU A 212 -4.07 20.92 -30.57
CA LEU A 212 -4.27 22.34 -30.87
C LEU A 212 -3.26 22.89 -31.88
N ASP A 213 -2.00 22.47 -31.83
CA ASP A 213 -0.98 22.86 -32.81
C ASP A 213 -1.34 22.35 -34.22
N MET A 214 -1.79 21.11 -34.32
CA MET A 214 -2.32 20.54 -35.58
C MET A 214 -3.58 21.29 -36.06
N LEU A 215 -4.49 21.65 -35.16
CA LEU A 215 -5.68 22.44 -35.49
C LEU A 215 -5.32 23.86 -35.93
N LYS A 216 -4.29 24.48 -35.34
CA LYS A 216 -3.78 25.80 -35.73
C LYS A 216 -3.33 25.79 -37.18
N ILE A 217 -2.52 24.79 -37.58
CA ILE A 217 -2.10 24.61 -38.98
C ILE A 217 -3.32 24.41 -39.89
N LYS A 218 -4.24 23.51 -39.53
CA LYS A 218 -5.41 23.17 -40.34
C LYS A 218 -6.37 24.36 -40.55
N ASN A 219 -6.50 25.24 -39.55
CA ASN A 219 -7.32 26.45 -39.60
C ASN A 219 -6.69 27.57 -40.46
N SER A 220 -5.35 27.58 -40.59
CA SER A 220 -4.59 28.50 -41.45
C SER A 220 -4.59 28.09 -42.94
N MET A 221 -4.88 26.83 -43.27
CA MET A 221 -4.98 26.40 -44.66
C MET A 221 -6.18 27.06 -45.37
N PRO A 222 -6.03 27.55 -46.62
CA PRO A 222 -7.16 28.01 -47.41
C PRO A 222 -8.05 26.81 -47.76
N ASN A 223 -9.36 26.95 -47.54
CA ASN A 223 -10.33 25.91 -47.89
C ASN A 223 -10.50 25.88 -49.41
N ASN A 224 -9.64 25.13 -50.11
CA ASN A 224 -9.66 25.00 -51.57
C ASN A 224 -10.79 24.07 -52.03
N ASN A 225 -12.03 24.47 -51.77
CA ASN A 225 -13.23 23.76 -52.18
C ASN A 225 -13.74 24.31 -53.53
N GLY A 226 -12.95 24.07 -54.58
CA GLY A 226 -13.47 24.06 -55.95
C GLY A 226 -14.31 22.79 -56.13
N GLY A 227 -15.58 22.95 -56.48
CA GLY A 227 -16.56 21.87 -56.43
C GLY A 227 -16.29 20.71 -57.39
N GLY A 228 -16.65 19.51 -56.95
CA GLY A 228 -16.67 18.30 -57.74
C GLY A 228 -17.54 17.25 -57.05
N GLU A 229 -18.82 17.22 -57.40
CA GLU A 229 -19.68 16.09 -57.04
C GLU A 229 -19.15 14.83 -57.73
N MET A 230 -18.86 13.79 -56.95
CA MET A 230 -18.87 12.41 -57.44
C MET A 230 -19.59 11.53 -56.45
N GLU A 231 -20.90 11.46 -56.65
CA GLU A 231 -21.71 10.31 -56.34
C GLU A 231 -21.05 9.05 -56.95
N MET A 232 -20.73 8.05 -56.13
CA MET A 232 -20.48 6.69 -56.64
C MET A 232 -21.48 5.73 -56.00
N GLN A 233 -22.56 5.50 -56.74
CA GLN A 233 -23.40 4.34 -56.55
C GLN A 233 -22.60 3.05 -56.84
N SER A 234 -23.00 2.00 -56.15
CA SER A 234 -22.52 0.63 -56.30
C SER A 234 -22.92 0.00 -57.63
N GLU A 235 -22.03 -0.77 -58.26
CA GLU A 235 -22.44 -1.96 -59.03
C GLU A 235 -21.35 -3.05 -59.11
N ASP A 236 -21.78 -4.31 -59.07
CA ASP A 236 -20.94 -5.52 -59.08
C ASP A 236 -20.44 -5.91 -60.48
N LYS A 237 -19.25 -6.54 -60.56
CA LYS A 237 -19.09 -7.89 -61.16
C LYS A 237 -17.69 -8.52 -61.02
N HIS A 238 -17.74 -9.80 -60.67
CA HIS A 238 -16.71 -10.86 -60.66
C HIS A 238 -15.71 -10.84 -61.84
N THR A 239 -14.49 -11.40 -61.78
CA THR A 239 -13.93 -12.52 -60.97
C THR A 239 -12.53 -12.11 -60.40
N ASN A 240 -11.69 -12.91 -59.74
CA ASN A 240 -11.60 -14.37 -59.50
C ASN A 240 -10.91 -14.69 -58.14
N GLY A 241 -10.53 -15.96 -57.90
CA GLY A 241 -9.92 -16.43 -56.65
C GLY A 241 -8.40 -16.16 -56.48
N GLN A 242 -7.79 -16.51 -55.33
CA GLN A 242 -8.27 -17.48 -54.34
C GLN A 242 -7.56 -17.35 -52.96
N LYS A 243 -8.32 -17.19 -51.86
CA LYS A 243 -8.14 -17.71 -50.45
C LYS A 243 -6.73 -17.66 -49.79
N VAL A 244 -6.52 -17.30 -48.51
CA VAL A 244 -7.17 -17.77 -47.26
C VAL A 244 -6.98 -16.78 -46.06
N ALA A 245 -8.08 -16.59 -45.31
CA ALA A 245 -8.33 -16.25 -43.87
C ALA A 245 -7.31 -15.51 -42.93
N PRO A 246 -7.82 -14.76 -41.91
CA PRO A 246 -7.03 -13.91 -41.01
C PRO A 246 -6.78 -14.49 -39.60
N ILE A 247 -5.86 -13.88 -38.82
CA ILE A 247 -5.69 -14.12 -37.38
C ILE A 247 -5.76 -12.79 -36.60
N GLN A 248 -6.44 -12.85 -35.44
CA GLN A 248 -6.90 -11.71 -34.64
C GLN A 248 -5.84 -11.09 -33.73
N GLU A 249 -6.09 -9.85 -33.33
CA GLU A 249 -5.49 -9.18 -32.17
C GLU A 249 -5.52 -10.07 -30.91
N ARG A 250 -4.39 -10.15 -30.19
CA ARG A 250 -4.38 -10.56 -28.79
C ARG A 250 -4.02 -9.40 -27.87
N ARG A 251 -5.01 -9.01 -27.07
CA ARG A 251 -4.85 -8.18 -25.87
C ARG A 251 -3.74 -8.76 -24.98
N TYR A 252 -2.81 -7.92 -24.55
CA TYR A 252 -2.05 -8.18 -23.34
C TYR A 252 -2.85 -7.67 -22.14
N ASN A 253 -3.19 -8.57 -21.21
CA ASN A 253 -3.53 -8.19 -19.85
C ASN A 253 -2.94 -9.22 -18.89
N GLN A 254 -2.31 -8.75 -17.82
CA GLN A 254 -1.64 -9.63 -16.85
C GLN A 254 -2.66 -10.27 -15.91
N GLN A 255 -2.44 -11.53 -15.57
CA GLN A 255 -2.76 -12.02 -14.22
C GLN A 255 -1.76 -13.12 -13.82
N GLN A 256 -1.14 -12.94 -12.65
CA GLN A 256 -0.28 -13.92 -12.01
C GLN A 256 -1.16 -14.86 -11.17
N GLN A 257 -0.96 -16.19 -11.26
CA GLN A 257 -0.93 -17.06 -10.07
C GLN A 257 -0.45 -18.49 -10.38
N GLN A 258 0.39 -18.98 -9.46
CA GLN A 258 0.64 -20.39 -9.10
C GLN A 258 1.25 -21.34 -10.16
N SER A 259 2.55 -21.54 -10.02
CA SER A 259 3.32 -22.65 -10.59
C SER A 259 3.39 -23.85 -9.63
N SER A 260 3.17 -25.06 -10.14
CA SER A 260 3.40 -26.31 -9.41
C SER A 260 4.40 -27.20 -10.15
N ALA A 261 5.48 -27.55 -9.45
CA ALA A 261 6.35 -28.75 -9.57
C ALA A 261 6.97 -29.17 -10.93
N ALA A 262 8.32 -29.30 -10.90
CA ALA A 262 9.20 -30.22 -11.67
C ALA A 262 9.23 -30.08 -13.22
N ASP A 263 10.31 -30.41 -13.93
CA ASP A 263 11.65 -30.90 -13.55
C ASP A 263 12.72 -30.24 -14.46
N GLY A 264 13.99 -30.26 -14.02
CA GLY A 264 15.08 -29.46 -14.56
C GLY A 264 15.76 -29.92 -15.85
N VAL A 265 16.75 -29.13 -16.26
CA VAL A 265 17.95 -29.47 -17.04
C VAL A 265 18.95 -28.32 -16.85
N VAL A 266 20.23 -28.65 -16.63
CA VAL A 266 21.32 -27.68 -16.48
C VAL A 266 21.98 -27.43 -17.83
N VAL A 267 22.12 -26.17 -18.25
CA VAL A 267 23.00 -25.79 -19.36
C VAL A 267 24.09 -24.87 -18.83
N THR A 268 25.32 -25.33 -18.94
CA THR A 268 26.53 -24.57 -18.59
C THR A 268 26.97 -23.76 -19.80
N THR A 269 27.27 -22.48 -19.64
CA THR A 269 28.15 -21.77 -20.58
C THR A 269 29.12 -20.88 -19.80
N LYS A 270 30.42 -21.19 -19.95
CA LYS A 270 31.56 -20.43 -19.47
C LYS A 270 31.51 -18.95 -19.89
N TRP A 271 32.14 -18.10 -19.08
CA TRP A 271 32.70 -16.81 -19.53
C TRP A 271 34.22 -16.81 -19.32
N GLU A 272 34.93 -16.44 -20.38
CA GLU A 272 36.40 -16.36 -20.50
C GLU A 272 36.71 -15.15 -21.40
N THR A 273 37.73 -14.32 -21.20
CA THR A 273 38.86 -14.38 -20.24
C THR A 273 39.22 -12.98 -19.78
N PHE A 274 39.81 -12.83 -18.58
CA PHE A 274 40.78 -11.75 -18.34
C PHE A 274 41.99 -12.32 -17.59
N ASP A 275 43.18 -12.13 -18.16
CA ASP A 275 44.40 -12.87 -17.84
C ASP A 275 45.46 -11.95 -17.19
N SER A 276 46.45 -12.59 -16.57
CA SER A 276 47.82 -12.10 -16.36
C SER A 276 48.08 -11.18 -15.17
N PHE A 277 48.16 -11.81 -13.99
CA PHE A 277 49.21 -11.48 -13.02
C PHE A 277 50.53 -12.15 -13.44
N PRO A 278 51.70 -11.50 -13.25
CA PRO A 278 52.97 -12.20 -13.12
C PRO A 278 53.32 -12.46 -11.64
N ALA A 279 53.77 -13.67 -11.35
CA ALA A 279 54.53 -14.05 -10.15
C ALA A 279 55.92 -14.56 -10.65
N LEU A 280 57.02 -14.71 -9.89
CA LEU A 280 57.37 -14.81 -8.47
C LEU A 280 58.80 -14.23 -8.29
N VAL A 281 59.28 -13.96 -7.06
CA VAL A 281 60.47 -14.58 -6.37
C VAL A 281 60.86 -13.83 -5.06
N PRO A 282 61.60 -14.42 -4.10
CA PRO A 282 61.48 -14.05 -2.67
C PRO A 282 62.77 -13.64 -1.88
N VAL A 283 62.58 -13.00 -0.71
CA VAL A 283 63.42 -12.81 0.53
C VAL A 283 64.98 -12.64 0.43
N PRO A 284 65.63 -11.74 1.23
CA PRO A 284 65.60 -11.81 2.72
C PRO A 284 65.66 -10.49 3.53
N SER A 285 65.60 -10.66 4.85
CA SER A 285 65.55 -9.63 5.90
C SER A 285 66.82 -8.78 6.04
N THR A 286 66.68 -7.54 6.51
CA THR A 286 67.71 -6.82 7.28
C THR A 286 67.06 -5.81 8.23
N SER A 287 67.53 -5.80 9.47
CA SER A 287 67.07 -4.93 10.55
C SER A 287 67.75 -3.56 10.50
N THR A 288 67.00 -2.47 10.73
CA THR A 288 67.56 -1.23 11.30
C THR A 288 66.48 -0.44 12.03
N SER A 289 66.92 0.34 13.01
CA SER A 289 66.08 0.93 14.06
C SER A 289 65.92 2.45 13.93
N THR A 290 65.03 3.00 14.75
CA THR A 290 65.02 4.41 15.23
C THR A 290 64.31 5.45 14.35
N ALA A 291 63.11 5.85 14.75
CA ALA A 291 62.79 7.23 15.16
C ALA A 291 61.32 7.32 15.64
N ASN A 292 61.06 8.14 16.66
CA ASN A 292 59.76 8.27 17.31
C ASN A 292 59.12 9.65 17.04
N ASN A 293 57.78 9.67 17.06
CA ASN A 293 56.87 10.76 17.42
C ASN A 293 56.18 11.68 16.38
N SER A 294 54.89 11.88 16.70
CA SER A 294 53.96 12.96 16.34
C SER A 294 53.60 13.22 14.88
N ILE A 295 52.51 12.57 14.44
CA ILE A 295 51.61 13.13 13.42
C ILE A 295 50.15 13.01 13.94
N SER A 296 49.48 14.15 14.05
CA SER A 296 48.05 14.25 14.39
C SER A 296 47.16 13.77 13.24
N PRO A 297 46.01 13.10 13.50
CA PRO A 297 45.06 12.75 12.43
C PRO A 297 44.41 14.00 11.82
N PRO A 298 44.05 13.98 10.52
CA PRO A 298 43.48 15.14 9.84
C PRO A 298 42.06 15.46 10.33
N LYS A 299 41.79 16.75 10.58
CA LYS A 299 40.51 17.25 11.10
C LYS A 299 39.48 17.40 9.97
N PHE A 300 38.30 16.78 10.13
CA PHE A 300 37.19 16.86 9.16
C PHE A 300 36.34 18.13 9.36
N PRO A 301 35.68 18.66 8.30
CA PRO A 301 35.14 20.03 8.30
C PRO A 301 33.66 20.11 8.66
N TRP A 302 33.30 19.92 9.94
CA TRP A 302 31.93 20.14 10.43
C TRP A 302 31.83 20.82 11.81
N GLU A 303 32.88 21.53 12.26
CA GLU A 303 32.85 22.37 13.46
C GLU A 303 32.79 23.86 13.08
N PHE A 304 31.57 24.36 12.83
CA PHE A 304 31.22 25.78 12.86
C PHE A 304 29.73 25.93 13.17
N PHE A 305 29.38 26.02 14.46
CA PHE A 305 28.34 26.88 15.05
C PHE A 305 28.60 26.89 16.57
N ASP A 306 28.40 28.05 17.20
CA ASP A 306 28.83 28.36 18.58
C ASP A 306 28.16 27.53 19.70
#